data_AF-A0A1X6PBM5-F1
#
_entry.id   AF-A0A1X6PBM5-F1
#
_cell.length_a   1.000
_cell.length_b   1.000
_cell.length_c   1.000
_cell.angle_alpha   90.00
_cell.angle_beta   90.00
_cell.angle_gamma   90.00
#
_symmetry.space_group_name_H-M   'P 1'
#
loop_
_entity.id
_entity.type
_entity.pdbx_description
1 polymer ?
#
loop_
_entity_poly.entity_id
_entity_poly.type
_entity_poly.pdbx_seq_one_letter_code
_entity_poly.pdbx_strand_id
1 'polypeptide(L)'
;MPFCRVNRFTNPNPLVLGSRVHRSDTGQTYKLLAFDFGPDQFFVRRRWDGRARIASEFGRLFADVDPAARRAAGGHPLRAGQFDGPPLSVDPALAYPRFVLGHFEVAPDGVMVFLKRPQGLDFEDAARRDRAVSCFLSELRLFDVLCAHLHPNIVSSHGVMVRGGRMVGVALEPLHRDLFSLPRRTFDVDRVVAQVSAALRHLHALSPPYRHNDVSPANIMFKSEDDPTAVLIDFDACAPVGVPLIKSNRCGWGNGAERSDPRNDWEALEKVAHWLRTGASPVAR
;
A
#
# COMPACT_ATOMS: atom_id res chain seq x y z
N MET A 1 10.33 -1.72 4.49
CA MET A 1 11.29 -1.30 3.44
C MET A 1 11.05 0.19 3.24
N PRO A 2 12.08 1.04 3.13
CA PRO A 2 11.83 2.42 2.75
C PRO A 2 11.12 2.39 1.41
N PHE A 3 9.91 2.94 1.39
CA PHE A 3 8.99 2.94 0.28
C PHE A 3 9.70 3.52 -0.94
N CYS A 4 9.84 2.71 -1.99
CA CYS A 4 10.79 2.96 -3.07
C CYS A 4 10.49 4.29 -3.76
N ARG A 5 11.48 5.20 -3.74
CA ARG A 5 11.53 6.38 -4.60
C ARG A 5 11.62 5.88 -6.04
N VAL A 6 10.61 6.16 -6.87
CA VAL A 6 10.63 5.72 -8.27
C VAL A 6 10.79 6.95 -9.14
N ASN A 7 11.84 6.98 -9.96
CA ASN A 7 11.89 7.89 -11.09
C ASN A 7 10.89 7.38 -12.13
N ARG A 8 9.95 8.24 -12.53
CA ARG A 8 8.70 7.95 -13.24
C ARG A 8 8.82 7.12 -14.52
N PHE A 9 9.98 6.98 -15.15
CA PHE A 9 10.06 6.37 -16.48
C PHE A 9 11.16 5.33 -16.67
N THR A 10 12.05 5.13 -15.69
CA THR A 10 13.34 4.50 -16.01
C THR A 10 13.86 3.58 -14.93
N ASN A 11 13.14 3.27 -13.85
CA ASN A 11 13.68 2.36 -12.86
C ASN A 11 13.85 0.96 -13.49
N PRO A 12 15.10 0.54 -13.80
CA PRO A 12 15.33 -0.72 -14.49
C PRO A 12 15.41 -1.89 -13.49
N ASN A 13 15.37 -1.58 -12.19
CA ASN A 13 15.46 -2.55 -11.13
C ASN A 13 14.07 -2.96 -10.67
N PRO A 14 13.84 -4.27 -10.44
CA PRO A 14 12.58 -4.72 -9.93
C PRO A 14 12.31 -4.18 -8.53
N LEU A 15 11.12 -3.61 -8.33
CA LEU A 15 10.69 -3.01 -7.07
C LEU A 15 9.59 -3.85 -6.43
N VAL A 16 9.85 -4.43 -5.28
CA VAL A 16 8.88 -5.27 -4.59
C VAL A 16 7.83 -4.40 -3.90
N LEU A 17 6.57 -4.62 -4.27
CA LEU A 17 5.42 -3.93 -3.73
C LEU A 17 4.88 -4.62 -2.47
N GLY A 18 5.04 -5.94 -2.38
CA GLY A 18 4.59 -6.70 -1.22
C GLY A 18 4.86 -8.19 -1.32
N SER A 19 4.68 -8.86 -0.18
CA SER A 19 4.73 -10.32 -0.11
C SER A 19 3.73 -10.88 0.89
N ARG A 20 3.19 -12.07 0.62
CA ARG A 20 2.36 -12.82 1.57
C ARG A 20 2.72 -14.30 1.53
N VAL A 21 2.70 -14.95 2.68
CA VAL A 21 2.87 -16.41 2.78
C VAL A 21 1.50 -17.07 2.70
N HIS A 22 1.39 -18.11 1.88
CA HIS A 22 0.19 -18.90 1.66
C HIS A 22 0.50 -20.38 1.84
N ARG A 23 -0.55 -21.15 2.12
CA ARG A 23 -0.51 -22.60 2.09
C ARG A 23 -1.44 -23.07 0.98
N SER A 24 -0.93 -23.93 0.11
CA SER A 24 -1.73 -24.55 -0.96
C SER A 24 -2.59 -25.68 -0.41
N ASP A 25 -3.57 -26.12 -1.20
CA ASP A 25 -4.45 -27.25 -0.88
C ASP A 25 -3.68 -28.56 -0.69
N THR A 26 -2.53 -28.69 -1.34
CA THR A 26 -1.59 -29.83 -1.18
C THR A 26 -0.72 -29.74 0.09
N GLY A 27 -0.94 -28.72 0.93
CA GLY A 27 -0.21 -28.49 2.17
C GLY A 27 1.14 -27.77 1.98
N GLN A 28 1.62 -27.60 0.75
CA GLN A 28 2.86 -26.89 0.43
C GLN A 28 2.75 -25.40 0.78
N THR A 29 3.73 -24.88 1.52
CA THR A 29 3.84 -23.46 1.85
C THR A 29 4.63 -22.73 0.77
N TYR A 30 4.14 -21.55 0.39
CA TYR A 30 4.76 -20.70 -0.62
C TYR A 30 4.61 -19.22 -0.24
N LYS A 31 5.47 -18.40 -0.81
CA LYS A 31 5.46 -16.95 -0.71
C LYS A 31 5.06 -16.37 -2.06
N LEU A 32 4.01 -15.57 -2.04
CA LEU A 32 3.58 -14.78 -3.18
C LEU A 32 4.23 -13.40 -3.09
N LEU A 33 4.86 -12.97 -4.18
CA LEU A 33 5.56 -11.70 -4.30
C LEU A 33 4.90 -10.89 -5.41
N ALA A 34 4.61 -9.62 -5.15
CA ALA A 34 4.22 -8.65 -6.18
C ALA A 34 5.34 -7.62 -6.35
N PHE A 35 5.70 -7.33 -7.59
CA PHE A 35 6.79 -6.39 -7.90
C PHE A 35 6.52 -5.68 -9.23
N ASP A 36 7.13 -4.51 -9.39
CA ASP A 36 7.21 -3.84 -10.67
C ASP A 36 8.53 -4.18 -11.35
N PHE A 37 8.53 -4.31 -12.67
CA PHE A 37 9.74 -4.33 -13.49
C PHE A 37 9.55 -3.40 -14.67
N GLY A 38 10.31 -2.30 -14.67
CA GLY A 38 10.01 -1.17 -15.53
C GLY A 38 8.60 -0.64 -15.25
N PRO A 39 7.75 -0.48 -16.29
CA PRO A 39 6.43 0.09 -16.10
C PRO A 39 5.35 -0.96 -15.74
N ASP A 40 5.66 -2.25 -15.84
CA ASP A 40 4.72 -3.36 -15.70
C ASP A 40 4.77 -3.99 -14.31
N GLN A 41 3.60 -4.45 -13.85
CA GLN A 41 3.45 -5.13 -12.56
C GLN A 41 3.37 -6.63 -12.79
N PHE A 42 4.04 -7.38 -11.93
CA PHE A 42 4.12 -8.83 -11.97
C PHE A 42 3.87 -9.41 -10.58
N PHE A 43 3.53 -10.69 -10.56
CA PHE A 43 3.63 -11.48 -9.35
C PHE A 43 4.22 -12.86 -9.60
N VAL A 44 4.82 -13.44 -8.56
CA VAL A 44 5.44 -14.77 -8.63
C VAL A 44 5.21 -15.53 -7.34
N ARG A 45 4.94 -16.83 -7.45
CA ARG A 45 4.84 -17.75 -6.31
C ARG A 45 6.16 -18.49 -6.16
N ARG A 46 6.76 -18.44 -4.98
CA ARG A 46 8.00 -19.15 -4.65
C ARG A 46 7.79 -20.08 -3.49
N ARG A 47 8.32 -21.30 -3.55
CA ARG A 47 8.29 -22.18 -2.37
C ARG A 47 8.99 -21.52 -1.19
N TRP A 48 8.43 -21.71 0.00
CA TRP A 48 8.93 -21.11 1.22
C TRP A 48 9.35 -22.20 2.20
N ASP A 49 10.63 -22.22 2.54
CA ASP A 49 11.26 -23.22 3.43
C ASP A 49 11.32 -22.77 4.90
N GLY A 50 10.84 -21.56 5.19
CA GLY A 50 10.78 -21.00 6.54
C GLY A 50 12.07 -20.33 7.03
N ARG A 51 13.14 -20.25 6.24
CA ARG A 51 14.48 -19.85 6.75
C ARG A 51 15.03 -18.53 6.21
N ALA A 52 14.63 -18.06 5.03
CA ALA A 52 15.29 -16.91 4.40
C ALA A 52 14.76 -15.55 4.89
N ARG A 53 15.62 -14.54 5.08
CA ARG A 53 15.16 -13.15 5.26
C ARG A 53 14.79 -12.55 3.90
N ILE A 54 13.69 -11.80 3.85
CA ILE A 54 13.12 -11.20 2.63
C ILE A 54 14.18 -10.46 1.79
N ALA A 55 15.06 -9.68 2.43
CA ALA A 55 16.07 -8.87 1.77
C ALA A 55 17.18 -9.67 1.05
N SER A 56 17.53 -10.87 1.55
CA SER A 56 18.57 -11.72 0.96
C SER A 56 18.07 -12.57 -0.23
N GLU A 57 16.74 -12.67 -0.42
CA GLU A 57 16.17 -13.47 -1.50
C GLU A 57 16.10 -12.74 -2.84
N PHE A 58 16.04 -11.40 -2.87
CA PHE A 58 15.74 -10.64 -4.09
C PHE A 58 16.74 -10.80 -5.23
N GLY A 59 18.04 -10.82 -4.93
CA GLY A 59 19.08 -11.03 -5.94
C GLY A 59 19.06 -12.45 -6.51
N ARG A 60 18.76 -13.46 -5.69
CA ARG A 60 18.63 -14.87 -6.12
C ARG A 60 17.34 -15.11 -6.92
N LEU A 61 16.26 -14.43 -6.53
CA LEU A 61 14.95 -14.55 -7.16
C LEU A 61 14.94 -14.14 -8.63
N PHE A 62 15.71 -13.12 -9.02
CA PHE A 62 15.84 -12.70 -10.43
C PHE A 62 16.98 -13.41 -11.17
N ALA A 63 18.05 -13.83 -10.48
CA ALA A 63 19.11 -14.64 -11.09
C ALA A 63 18.59 -16.02 -11.57
N ASP A 64 17.58 -16.57 -10.90
CA ASP A 64 16.91 -17.83 -11.28
C ASP A 64 15.80 -17.68 -12.33
N VAL A 65 15.44 -16.44 -12.70
CA VAL A 65 14.35 -16.13 -13.65
C VAL A 65 14.90 -15.88 -15.06
N ASP A 66 16.11 -16.32 -15.36
CA ASP A 66 16.49 -16.58 -16.75
C ASP A 66 15.60 -17.73 -17.29
N PRO A 67 14.65 -17.46 -18.21
CA PRO A 67 13.80 -18.49 -18.79
C PRO A 67 14.61 -19.55 -19.53
N ALA A 68 15.85 -19.25 -19.93
CA ALA A 68 16.76 -20.18 -20.57
C ALA A 68 17.41 -21.16 -19.58
N ALA A 69 17.72 -20.73 -18.35
CA ALA A 69 18.45 -21.54 -17.37
C ALA A 69 17.66 -22.75 -16.85
N ARG A 70 16.32 -22.70 -16.84
CA ARG A 70 15.46 -23.81 -16.38
C ARG A 70 15.15 -24.89 -17.42
N ARG A 71 15.58 -24.71 -18.68
CA ARG A 71 15.44 -25.76 -19.72
C ARG A 71 16.29 -27.01 -19.45
N ALA A 72 17.20 -26.98 -18.47
CA ALA A 72 18.15 -28.07 -18.21
C ALA A 72 17.63 -29.20 -17.30
N ALA A 73 16.47 -29.05 -16.62
CA ALA A 73 16.00 -30.02 -15.63
C ALA A 73 14.76 -30.82 -16.08
N GLY A 74 14.82 -31.45 -17.26
CA GLY A 74 14.05 -32.66 -17.62
C GLY A 74 12.51 -32.67 -17.51
N GLY A 75 11.85 -31.54 -17.24
CA GLY A 75 10.39 -31.45 -17.07
C GLY A 75 9.73 -30.49 -18.06
N HIS A 76 8.40 -30.56 -18.16
CA HIS A 76 7.63 -29.57 -18.91
C HIS A 76 7.86 -28.15 -18.34
N PRO A 77 7.95 -27.11 -19.19
CA PRO A 77 8.12 -25.75 -18.72
C PRO A 77 6.95 -25.33 -17.83
N LEU A 78 7.26 -24.79 -16.66
CA LEU A 78 6.26 -24.25 -15.73
C LEU A 78 5.54 -23.06 -16.37
N ARG A 79 4.23 -22.94 -16.12
CA ARG A 79 3.44 -21.80 -16.60
C ARG A 79 3.71 -20.55 -15.76
N ALA A 80 3.53 -19.38 -16.38
CA ALA A 80 3.58 -18.12 -15.65
C ALA A 80 2.58 -18.14 -14.47
N GLY A 81 3.01 -17.70 -13.30
CA GLY A 81 2.20 -17.72 -12.08
C GLY A 81 2.19 -19.06 -11.33
N GLN A 82 2.70 -20.15 -11.90
CA GLN A 82 2.84 -21.44 -11.19
C GLN A 82 3.90 -21.36 -10.08
N PHE A 83 3.87 -22.28 -9.11
CA PHE A 83 4.93 -22.39 -8.09
C PHE A 83 6.30 -22.55 -8.73
N ASP A 84 7.20 -21.62 -8.38
CA ASP A 84 8.55 -21.49 -8.93
C ASP A 84 8.57 -21.31 -10.46
N GLY A 85 7.43 -21.04 -11.09
CA GLY A 85 7.33 -20.71 -12.51
C GLY A 85 7.75 -19.27 -12.81
N PRO A 86 7.72 -18.87 -14.10
CA PRO A 86 7.93 -17.48 -14.49
C PRO A 86 6.92 -16.53 -13.81
N PRO A 87 7.24 -15.24 -13.63
CA PRO A 87 6.30 -14.25 -13.14
C PRO A 87 5.06 -14.15 -14.04
N LEU A 88 3.88 -14.00 -13.44
CA LEU A 88 2.66 -13.66 -14.17
C LEU A 88 2.54 -12.14 -14.31
N SER A 89 2.32 -11.68 -15.53
CA SER A 89 2.03 -10.28 -15.82
C SER A 89 0.62 -9.93 -15.35
N VAL A 90 0.49 -8.79 -14.69
CA VAL A 90 -0.80 -8.20 -14.34
C VAL A 90 -1.38 -7.51 -15.58
N ASP A 91 -2.60 -7.86 -15.99
CA ASP A 91 -3.29 -7.16 -17.08
C ASP A 91 -3.70 -5.74 -16.61
N PRO A 92 -3.13 -4.66 -17.20
CA PRO A 92 -3.45 -3.30 -16.80
C PRO A 92 -4.94 -2.94 -16.97
N ALA A 93 -5.64 -3.58 -17.91
CA ALA A 93 -7.06 -3.31 -18.15
C ALA A 93 -7.95 -3.82 -17.00
N LEU A 94 -7.50 -4.85 -16.27
CA LEU A 94 -8.20 -5.42 -15.12
C LEU A 94 -7.70 -4.83 -13.79
N ALA A 95 -6.46 -4.35 -13.74
CA ALA A 95 -5.84 -3.86 -12.50
C ALA A 95 -6.05 -2.36 -12.24
N TYR A 96 -6.25 -1.57 -13.28
CA TYR A 96 -6.22 -0.12 -13.17
C TYR A 96 -7.47 0.53 -13.79
N PRO A 97 -8.09 1.51 -13.12
CA PRO A 97 -9.20 2.26 -13.69
C PRO A 97 -8.79 3.04 -14.94
N ARG A 98 -9.77 3.29 -15.82
CA ARG A 98 -9.59 4.16 -16.99
C ARG A 98 -9.34 5.60 -16.57
N PHE A 99 -8.35 6.22 -17.20
CA PHE A 99 -8.14 7.65 -17.07
C PHE A 99 -9.14 8.40 -17.94
N VAL A 100 -9.79 9.42 -17.38
CA VAL A 100 -10.68 10.33 -18.09
C VAL A 100 -10.15 11.74 -17.87
N LEU A 101 -9.87 12.45 -18.96
CA LEU A 101 -9.34 13.81 -18.91
C LEU A 101 -10.31 14.73 -18.16
N GLY A 102 -9.78 15.61 -17.30
CA GLY A 102 -10.56 16.57 -16.51
C GLY A 102 -11.14 16.02 -15.20
N HIS A 103 -11.02 14.72 -14.93
CA HIS A 103 -11.44 14.13 -13.65
C HIS A 103 -10.30 13.97 -12.64
N PHE A 104 -9.05 13.94 -13.11
CA PHE A 104 -7.87 13.76 -12.27
C PHE A 104 -6.70 14.53 -12.88
N GLU A 105 -5.95 15.23 -12.03
CA GLU A 105 -4.71 15.88 -12.45
C GLU A 105 -3.62 14.85 -12.71
N VAL A 106 -3.00 14.92 -13.90
CA VAL A 106 -1.85 14.08 -14.22
C VAL A 106 -0.64 14.67 -13.53
N ALA A 107 0.09 13.81 -12.83
CA ALA A 107 1.21 14.26 -12.07
C ALA A 107 2.34 14.76 -13.03
N PRO A 108 3.14 15.78 -12.65
CA PRO A 108 4.13 16.40 -13.55
C PRO A 108 5.42 15.57 -13.70
N ASP A 109 6.00 15.50 -14.89
CA ASP A 109 7.21 14.71 -15.13
C ASP A 109 8.42 15.17 -14.31
N GLY A 110 9.35 14.24 -14.04
CA GLY A 110 10.61 14.52 -13.35
C GLY A 110 10.52 14.70 -11.83
N VAL A 111 9.32 14.75 -11.23
CA VAL A 111 9.19 14.84 -9.76
C VAL A 111 9.44 13.50 -9.08
N MET A 112 10.17 13.54 -7.98
CA MET A 112 10.46 12.39 -7.13
C MET A 112 9.24 12.03 -6.29
N VAL A 113 8.78 10.79 -6.42
CA VAL A 113 7.52 10.35 -5.81
C VAL A 113 7.66 8.98 -5.18
N PHE A 114 6.80 8.73 -4.20
CA PHE A 114 6.38 7.38 -3.87
C PHE A 114 5.13 7.03 -4.68
N LEU A 115 5.23 6.00 -5.51
CA LEU A 115 4.12 5.59 -6.36
C LEU A 115 3.25 4.54 -5.67
N LYS A 116 2.11 4.96 -5.14
CA LYS A 116 1.12 4.08 -4.53
C LYS A 116 0.28 3.42 -5.62
N ARG A 117 0.19 2.09 -5.58
CA ARG A 117 -0.55 1.25 -6.52
C ARG A 117 -1.53 0.32 -5.80
N PRO A 118 -2.58 -0.18 -6.48
CA PRO A 118 -3.40 -1.25 -5.95
C PRO A 118 -2.53 -2.48 -5.62
N GLN A 119 -2.90 -3.16 -4.53
CA GLN A 119 -2.23 -4.36 -4.09
C GLN A 119 -2.53 -5.53 -5.05
N GLY A 120 -1.51 -6.03 -5.73
CA GLY A 120 -1.63 -7.13 -6.69
C GLY A 120 -1.56 -8.54 -6.10
N LEU A 121 -1.45 -8.69 -4.77
CA LEU A 121 -1.20 -10.00 -4.13
C LEU A 121 -2.33 -11.02 -4.27
N ASP A 122 -3.52 -10.66 -4.72
CA ASP A 122 -4.60 -11.63 -4.97
C ASP A 122 -5.22 -11.42 -6.37
N PHE A 123 -4.43 -10.97 -7.35
CA PHE A 123 -4.92 -10.50 -8.65
C PHE A 123 -5.71 -11.54 -9.47
N GLU A 124 -5.38 -12.83 -9.34
CA GLU A 124 -6.08 -13.92 -10.03
C GLU A 124 -7.50 -14.18 -9.51
N ASP A 125 -7.78 -13.82 -8.25
CA ASP A 125 -9.13 -13.90 -7.70
C ASP A 125 -9.91 -12.68 -8.17
N ALA A 126 -10.92 -12.91 -9.01
CA ALA A 126 -11.69 -11.83 -9.61
C ALA A 126 -12.37 -10.93 -8.57
N ALA A 127 -12.97 -11.51 -7.52
CA ALA A 127 -13.63 -10.73 -6.49
C ALA A 127 -12.63 -9.89 -5.68
N ARG A 128 -11.46 -10.46 -5.34
CA ARG A 128 -10.42 -9.72 -4.61
C ARG A 128 -9.78 -8.63 -5.46
N ARG A 129 -9.56 -8.90 -6.74
CA ARG A 129 -9.07 -7.91 -7.70
C ARG A 129 -10.07 -6.76 -7.83
N ASP A 130 -11.35 -7.05 -8.08
CA ASP A 130 -12.37 -6.02 -8.28
C ASP A 130 -12.55 -5.18 -7.00
N ARG A 131 -12.44 -5.79 -5.82
CA ARG A 131 -12.36 -5.10 -4.53
C ARG A 131 -11.14 -4.18 -4.44
N ALA A 132 -9.95 -4.65 -4.81
CA ALA A 132 -8.72 -3.85 -4.78
C ALA A 132 -8.78 -2.66 -5.74
N VAL A 133 -9.34 -2.85 -6.94
CA VAL A 133 -9.60 -1.78 -7.91
C VAL A 133 -10.58 -0.75 -7.33
N SER A 134 -11.63 -1.20 -6.64
CA SER A 134 -12.63 -0.32 -6.01
C SER A 134 -12.06 0.50 -4.86
N CYS A 135 -11.23 -0.12 -4.00
CA CYS A 135 -10.47 0.59 -2.97
C CYS A 135 -9.57 1.67 -3.58
N PHE A 136 -8.80 1.29 -4.60
CA PHE A 136 -7.88 2.20 -5.26
C PHE A 136 -8.59 3.37 -5.97
N LEU A 137 -9.74 3.12 -6.61
CA LEU A 137 -10.56 4.19 -7.20
C LEU A 137 -11.13 5.13 -6.14
N SER A 138 -11.51 4.61 -4.97
CA SER A 138 -11.97 5.42 -3.86
C SER A 138 -10.85 6.31 -3.31
N GLU A 139 -9.64 5.76 -3.17
CA GLU A 139 -8.44 6.49 -2.77
C GLU A 139 -8.07 7.59 -3.80
N LEU A 140 -8.11 7.29 -5.10
CA LEU A 140 -7.90 8.28 -6.16
C LEU A 140 -8.87 9.46 -6.05
N ARG A 141 -10.17 9.19 -5.85
CA ARG A 141 -11.21 10.22 -5.69
C ARG A 141 -10.99 11.05 -4.44
N LEU A 142 -10.52 10.45 -3.35
CA LEU A 142 -10.19 11.21 -2.14
C LEU A 142 -9.03 12.17 -2.41
N PHE A 143 -7.97 11.73 -3.09
CA PHE A 143 -6.84 12.61 -3.41
C PHE A 143 -7.23 13.77 -4.34
N ASP A 144 -8.20 13.55 -5.22
CA ASP A 144 -8.80 14.61 -6.03
C ASP A 144 -9.53 15.66 -5.16
N VAL A 145 -10.20 15.25 -4.08
CA VAL A 145 -10.79 16.20 -3.11
C VAL A 145 -9.67 16.89 -2.29
N LEU A 146 -8.67 16.13 -1.84
CA LEU A 146 -7.59 16.65 -0.99
C LEU A 146 -6.69 17.66 -1.70
N CYS A 147 -6.61 17.64 -3.04
CA CYS A 147 -5.77 18.59 -3.77
C CYS A 147 -6.16 20.06 -3.52
N ALA A 148 -7.46 20.32 -3.29
CA ALA A 148 -7.99 21.63 -2.93
C ALA A 148 -7.96 21.92 -1.42
N HIS A 149 -7.66 20.91 -0.60
CA HIS A 149 -7.74 20.95 0.86
C HIS A 149 -6.50 20.32 1.49
N LEU A 150 -5.32 20.89 1.20
CA LEU A 150 -4.05 20.40 1.73
C LEU A 150 -3.95 20.57 3.25
N HIS A 151 -3.32 19.60 3.91
CA HIS A 151 -3.06 19.64 5.36
C HIS A 151 -1.68 19.06 5.68
N PRO A 152 -0.86 19.69 6.54
CA PRO A 152 0.52 19.26 6.80
C PRO A 152 0.64 17.86 7.41
N ASN A 153 -0.41 17.35 8.05
CA ASN A 153 -0.46 16.02 8.65
C ASN A 153 -1.16 14.96 7.79
N ILE A 154 -1.41 15.24 6.50
CA ILE A 154 -1.93 14.30 5.51
C ILE A 154 -0.94 14.26 4.34
N VAL A 155 -0.64 13.08 3.81
CA VAL A 155 0.31 12.98 2.68
C VAL A 155 -0.21 13.72 1.46
N SER A 156 0.68 14.49 0.84
CA SER A 156 0.35 15.21 -0.38
C SER A 156 0.48 14.31 -1.61
N SER A 157 -0.41 14.53 -2.58
CA SER A 157 -0.35 13.90 -3.90
C SER A 157 0.09 14.94 -4.92
N HIS A 158 0.95 14.52 -5.85
CA HIS A 158 1.30 15.27 -7.05
C HIS A 158 0.34 14.99 -8.21
N GLY A 159 -0.69 14.16 -8.01
CA GLY A 159 -1.64 13.73 -9.03
C GLY A 159 -1.56 12.23 -9.34
N VAL A 160 -2.22 11.82 -10.42
CA VAL A 160 -2.25 10.44 -10.89
C VAL A 160 -1.16 10.18 -11.93
N MET A 161 -0.63 8.97 -11.94
CA MET A 161 0.25 8.51 -13.02
C MET A 161 -0.58 7.76 -14.06
N VAL A 162 -0.49 8.17 -15.33
CA VAL A 162 -1.27 7.60 -16.43
C VAL A 162 -0.38 6.87 -17.41
N ARG A 163 -0.78 5.64 -17.79
CA ARG A 163 -0.10 4.85 -18.83
C ARG A 163 -1.13 4.07 -19.65
N GLY A 164 -1.04 4.13 -20.98
CA GLY A 164 -2.00 3.43 -21.85
C GLY A 164 -3.46 3.78 -21.56
N GLY A 165 -3.74 5.02 -21.16
CA GLY A 165 -5.08 5.46 -20.77
C GLY A 165 -5.60 4.84 -19.46
N ARG A 166 -4.71 4.36 -18.59
CA ARG A 166 -5.04 3.82 -17.25
C ARG A 166 -4.32 4.58 -16.15
N MET A 167 -5.00 4.79 -15.03
CA MET A 167 -4.41 5.37 -13.82
C MET A 167 -3.65 4.27 -13.08
N VAL A 168 -2.34 4.21 -13.29
CA VAL A 168 -1.48 3.11 -12.80
C VAL A 168 -0.94 3.35 -11.38
N GLY A 169 -1.23 4.49 -10.78
CA GLY A 169 -0.86 4.83 -9.41
C GLY A 169 -1.16 6.27 -9.02
N VAL A 170 -1.09 6.56 -7.72
CA VAL A 170 -1.07 7.91 -7.16
C VAL A 170 0.38 8.29 -6.85
N ALA A 171 0.81 9.45 -7.31
CA ALA A 171 2.16 9.96 -7.13
C ALA A 171 2.25 10.75 -5.81
N LEU A 172 2.58 10.08 -4.71
CA LEU A 172 2.63 10.69 -3.37
C LEU A 172 3.99 11.31 -3.07
N GLU A 173 4.00 12.32 -2.20
CA GLU A 173 5.21 12.88 -1.62
C GLU A 173 6.02 11.76 -0.91
N PRO A 174 7.34 11.61 -1.18
CA PRO A 174 8.16 10.65 -0.47
C PRO A 174 8.29 11.00 1.01
N LEU A 175 8.00 10.05 1.90
CA LEU A 175 8.15 10.19 3.35
C LEU A 175 9.28 9.29 3.86
N HIS A 176 9.74 9.52 5.10
CA HIS A 176 10.92 8.83 5.65
C HIS A 176 10.61 7.42 6.15
N ARG A 177 10.03 7.32 7.35
CA ARG A 177 9.77 6.05 8.03
C ARG A 177 8.44 6.09 8.74
N ASP A 178 7.77 4.95 8.77
CA ASP A 178 6.54 4.74 9.52
C ASP A 178 6.82 4.55 11.01
N LEU A 179 5.83 4.90 11.82
CA LEU A 179 5.90 4.87 13.28
C LEU A 179 6.07 3.44 13.83
N PHE A 180 5.59 2.43 13.10
CA PHE A 180 5.75 1.03 13.49
C PHE A 180 7.22 0.56 13.37
N SER A 181 7.97 1.10 12.40
CA SER A 181 9.35 0.72 12.10
C SER A 181 10.40 1.36 13.01
N LEU A 182 10.05 2.44 13.70
CA LEU A 182 11.01 3.25 14.45
C LEU A 182 11.03 2.87 15.95
N PRO A 183 12.17 3.02 16.65
CA PRO A 183 12.25 2.71 18.08
C PRO A 183 11.33 3.61 18.90
N ARG A 184 10.55 3.03 19.81
CA ARG A 184 9.54 3.75 20.62
C ARG A 184 10.04 4.95 21.41
N ARG A 185 11.32 4.97 21.78
CA ARG A 185 11.93 6.02 22.61
C ARG A 185 12.24 7.32 21.83
N THR A 186 11.97 7.38 20.53
CA THR A 186 12.39 8.50 19.69
C THR A 186 11.28 9.51 19.38
N PHE A 187 10.06 9.36 19.91
CA PHE A 187 8.95 10.26 19.57
C PHE A 187 8.39 10.98 20.79
N ASP A 188 8.06 12.25 20.57
CA ASP A 188 7.09 12.96 21.39
C ASP A 188 5.70 12.40 21.08
N VAL A 189 5.19 11.55 21.98
CA VAL A 189 3.91 10.86 21.80
C VAL A 189 2.76 11.84 21.70
N ASP A 190 2.75 12.89 22.52
CA ASP A 190 1.64 13.85 22.57
C ASP A 190 1.64 14.70 21.30
N ARG A 191 2.82 15.06 20.77
CA ARG A 191 2.93 15.69 19.45
C ARG A 191 2.36 14.80 18.34
N VAL A 192 2.74 13.52 18.29
CA VAL A 192 2.22 12.59 17.26
C VAL A 192 0.70 12.48 17.34
N VAL A 193 0.15 12.30 18.55
CA VAL A 193 -1.30 12.20 18.75
C VAL A 193 -2.02 13.50 18.35
N ALA A 194 -1.46 14.66 18.69
CA ALA A 194 -2.03 15.95 18.30
C ALA A 194 -2.04 16.15 16.78
N GLN A 195 -0.95 15.80 16.10
CA GLN A 195 -0.81 15.92 14.65
C GLN A 195 -1.74 14.97 13.88
N VAL A 196 -1.86 13.72 14.32
CA VAL A 196 -2.82 12.77 13.72
C VAL A 196 -4.25 13.21 14.01
N SER A 197 -4.54 13.73 15.21
CA SER A 197 -5.86 14.30 15.53
C SER A 197 -6.21 15.48 14.61
N ALA A 198 -5.25 16.34 14.27
CA ALA A 198 -5.46 17.44 13.32
C ALA A 198 -5.78 16.92 11.91
N ALA A 199 -5.04 15.91 11.43
CA ALA A 199 -5.33 15.25 10.16
C ALA A 199 -6.76 14.66 10.11
N LEU A 200 -7.17 13.97 11.18
CA LEU A 200 -8.51 13.38 11.28
C LEU A 200 -9.59 14.45 11.30
N ARG A 201 -9.44 15.53 12.09
CA ARG A 201 -10.40 16.64 12.10
C ARG A 201 -10.53 17.28 10.72
N HIS A 202 -9.42 17.45 10.02
CA HIS A 202 -9.42 17.97 8.64
C HIS A 202 -10.22 17.08 7.69
N LEU A 203 -9.96 15.76 7.68
CA LEU A 203 -10.74 14.80 6.89
C LEU A 203 -12.22 14.80 7.25
N HIS A 204 -12.52 14.90 8.55
CA HIS A 204 -13.88 14.87 9.06
C HIS A 204 -14.67 16.13 8.69
N ALA A 205 -13.99 17.23 8.38
CA ALA A 205 -14.55 18.52 7.99
C ALA A 205 -14.69 18.72 6.48
N LEU A 206 -14.20 17.79 5.64
CA LEU A 206 -14.40 17.83 4.19
C LEU A 206 -15.89 17.76 3.83
N SER A 207 -16.20 18.14 2.59
CA SER A 207 -17.55 18.02 2.01
C SER A 207 -17.50 17.15 0.74
N PRO A 208 -18.03 15.91 0.76
CA PRO A 208 -18.62 15.23 1.92
C PRO A 208 -17.56 14.87 2.98
N PRO A 209 -17.96 14.62 4.24
CA PRO A 209 -17.03 14.32 5.32
C PRO A 209 -16.53 12.87 5.23
N TYR A 210 -15.20 12.69 5.25
CA TYR A 210 -14.54 11.39 5.15
C TYR A 210 -14.08 10.88 6.50
N ARG A 211 -13.94 9.55 6.64
CA ARG A 211 -13.27 8.88 7.77
C ARG A 211 -12.17 7.99 7.23
N HIS A 212 -11.05 7.91 7.93
CA HIS A 212 -9.91 7.13 7.47
C HIS A 212 -10.19 5.62 7.59
N ASN A 213 -10.85 5.20 8.67
CA ASN A 213 -11.23 3.83 9.03
C ASN A 213 -10.07 2.84 9.19
N ASP A 214 -8.82 3.29 9.14
CA ASP A 214 -7.63 2.43 9.22
C ASP A 214 -6.42 3.13 9.85
N VAL A 215 -6.66 3.90 10.92
CA VAL A 215 -5.57 4.54 11.67
C VAL A 215 -4.75 3.44 12.37
N SER A 216 -3.45 3.41 12.11
CA SER A 216 -2.51 2.48 12.76
C SER A 216 -1.08 3.04 12.70
N PRO A 217 -0.11 2.56 13.51
CA PRO A 217 1.25 3.09 13.49
C PRO A 217 1.95 2.90 12.15
N ALA A 218 1.60 1.85 11.40
CA ALA A 218 2.17 1.64 10.08
C ALA A 218 1.55 2.54 8.99
N ASN A 219 0.48 3.27 9.31
CA ASN A 219 -0.17 4.27 8.45
C ASN A 219 0.12 5.71 8.92
N ILE A 220 1.10 5.88 9.82
CA ILE A 220 1.60 7.18 10.28
C ILE A 220 3.09 7.24 9.98
N MET A 221 3.52 8.21 9.19
CA MET A 221 4.92 8.37 8.78
C MET A 221 5.46 9.74 9.19
N PHE A 222 6.79 9.87 9.25
CA PHE A 222 7.45 11.16 9.41
C PHE A 222 7.87 11.75 8.07
N LYS A 223 7.75 13.08 7.95
CA LYS A 223 8.07 13.80 6.72
C LYS A 223 9.52 13.62 6.30
N SER A 224 10.46 13.81 7.21
CA SER A 224 11.88 13.54 6.98
C SER A 224 12.59 13.12 8.27
N GLU A 225 13.91 12.93 8.21
CA GLU A 225 14.72 12.69 9.42
C GLU A 225 14.82 13.94 10.30
N ASP A 226 14.89 15.12 9.69
CA ASP A 226 15.02 16.41 10.38
C ASP A 226 13.67 17.11 10.64
N ASP A 227 12.59 16.62 10.00
CA ASP A 227 11.23 17.11 10.21
C ASP A 227 10.36 16.02 10.87
N PRO A 228 10.16 16.11 12.20
CA PRO A 228 9.36 15.14 12.96
C PRO A 228 7.85 15.39 12.84
N THR A 229 7.39 16.00 11.75
CA THR A 229 5.96 16.09 11.42
C THR A 229 5.42 14.72 11.06
N ALA A 230 4.45 14.25 11.87
CA ALA A 230 3.68 13.05 11.61
C ALA A 230 2.64 13.31 10.52
N VAL A 231 2.57 12.40 9.57
CA VAL A 231 1.77 12.44 8.35
C VAL A 231 0.96 11.16 8.24
N LEU A 232 -0.36 11.31 8.12
CA LEU A 232 -1.30 10.22 7.91
C LEU A 232 -1.28 9.80 6.43
N ILE A 233 -1.17 8.49 6.19
CA ILE A 233 -1.08 7.87 4.87
C ILE A 233 -2.07 6.70 4.75
N ASP A 234 -2.19 6.16 3.54
CA ASP A 234 -2.92 4.92 3.23
C ASP A 234 -4.44 5.05 3.40
N PHE A 235 -5.12 5.55 2.36
CA PHE A 235 -6.54 5.92 2.41
C PHE A 235 -7.45 4.92 1.71
N ASP A 236 -7.01 3.68 1.54
CA ASP A 236 -7.73 2.64 0.80
C ASP A 236 -8.97 2.07 1.54
N ALA A 237 -9.09 2.33 2.84
CA ALA A 237 -10.30 2.13 3.65
C ALA A 237 -11.09 3.43 3.89
N CYS A 238 -10.59 4.57 3.39
CA CYS A 238 -11.22 5.86 3.60
C CYS A 238 -12.56 5.93 2.84
N ALA A 239 -13.59 6.41 3.52
CA ALA A 239 -14.93 6.47 2.96
C ALA A 239 -15.75 7.62 3.57
N PRO A 240 -16.72 8.18 2.84
CA PRO A 240 -17.67 9.13 3.41
C PRO A 240 -18.40 8.54 4.62
N VAL A 241 -18.78 9.37 5.58
CA VAL A 241 -19.47 8.91 6.79
C VAL A 241 -20.73 8.11 6.45
N GLY A 242 -20.93 6.99 7.14
CA GLY A 242 -22.03 6.06 6.92
C GLY A 242 -21.90 5.17 5.69
N VAL A 243 -20.88 5.30 4.83
CA VAL A 243 -20.72 4.37 3.71
C VAL A 243 -20.20 3.01 4.20
N PRO A 244 -20.71 1.87 3.71
CA PRO A 244 -20.15 0.55 4.01
C PRO A 244 -18.67 0.45 3.62
N LEU A 245 -17.85 -0.16 4.48
CA LEU A 245 -16.42 -0.26 4.25
C LEU A 245 -16.11 -1.34 3.21
N ILE A 246 -15.43 -0.94 2.13
CA ILE A 246 -14.90 -1.89 1.15
C ILE A 246 -13.76 -2.68 1.78
N LYS A 247 -12.86 -2.01 2.50
CA LYS A 247 -11.71 -2.60 3.20
C LYS A 247 -11.86 -2.42 4.70
N SER A 248 -11.57 -3.47 5.46
CA SER A 248 -11.54 -3.43 6.92
C SER A 248 -10.25 -2.80 7.43
N ASN A 249 -10.30 -2.27 8.65
CA ASN A 249 -9.13 -1.84 9.39
C ASN A 249 -8.07 -2.94 9.54
N ARG A 250 -6.85 -2.52 9.85
CA ARG A 250 -5.75 -3.39 10.24
C ARG A 250 -6.12 -4.13 11.52
N CYS A 251 -5.92 -5.45 11.49
CA CYS A 251 -6.19 -6.34 12.61
C CYS A 251 -5.57 -5.81 13.92
N GLY A 252 -6.39 -5.78 14.99
CA GLY A 252 -6.04 -5.23 16.30
C GLY A 252 -6.22 -3.70 16.43
N TRP A 253 -6.19 -2.95 15.33
CA TRP A 253 -6.22 -1.49 15.37
C TRP A 253 -7.63 -0.91 15.29
N GLY A 254 -8.56 -1.50 14.53
CA GLY A 254 -9.94 -1.00 14.51
C GLY A 254 -10.90 -1.75 15.45
N ASN A 255 -12.18 -1.44 15.31
CA ASN A 255 -13.25 -1.82 16.22
C ASN A 255 -14.23 -2.84 15.62
N GLY A 256 -13.87 -3.44 14.47
CA GLY A 256 -14.73 -4.38 13.75
C GLY A 256 -15.91 -3.73 13.02
N ALA A 257 -15.95 -2.40 12.89
CA ALA A 257 -17.02 -1.72 12.18
C ALA A 257 -17.09 -2.12 10.70
N GLU A 258 -18.31 -2.23 10.19
CA GLU A 258 -18.61 -2.51 8.78
C GLU A 258 -18.97 -1.25 7.99
N ARG A 259 -19.11 -0.10 8.68
CA ARG A 259 -19.46 1.19 8.08
C ARG A 259 -18.52 2.28 8.57
N SER A 260 -18.32 3.28 7.72
CA SER A 260 -17.50 4.45 7.98
C SER A 260 -18.11 5.31 9.10
N ASP A 261 -17.35 5.59 10.15
CA ASP A 261 -17.82 6.32 11.33
C ASP A 261 -16.64 7.04 12.02
N PRO A 262 -16.81 8.28 12.54
CA PRO A 262 -15.76 8.97 13.28
C PRO A 262 -15.19 8.15 14.45
N ARG A 263 -16.01 7.33 15.11
CA ARG A 263 -15.57 6.47 16.22
C ARG A 263 -14.47 5.50 15.80
N ASN A 264 -14.49 5.01 14.56
CA ASN A 264 -13.47 4.10 14.03
C ASN A 264 -12.08 4.75 14.08
N ASP A 265 -11.99 6.02 13.72
CA ASP A 265 -10.73 6.77 13.69
C ASP A 265 -10.23 7.11 15.10
N TRP A 266 -11.13 7.60 15.96
CA TRP A 266 -10.77 8.02 17.32
C TRP A 266 -10.36 6.85 18.21
N GLU A 267 -11.10 5.74 18.18
CA GLU A 267 -10.74 4.53 18.94
C GLU A 267 -9.41 3.94 18.45
N ALA A 268 -9.15 3.98 17.14
CA ALA A 268 -7.89 3.52 16.58
C ALA A 268 -6.72 4.44 16.99
N LEU A 269 -6.92 5.76 17.02
CA LEU A 269 -5.92 6.71 17.53
C LEU A 269 -5.63 6.53 19.03
N GLU A 270 -6.65 6.24 19.84
CA GLU A 270 -6.46 5.91 21.26
C GLU A 270 -5.56 4.68 21.44
N LYS A 271 -5.77 3.64 20.61
CA LYS A 271 -4.89 2.46 20.61
C LYS A 271 -3.48 2.78 20.15
N VAL A 272 -3.30 3.67 19.17
CA VAL A 272 -1.97 4.16 18.75
C VAL A 272 -1.29 4.87 19.92
N ALA A 273 -2.00 5.75 20.61
CA ALA A 273 -1.47 6.49 21.76
C ALA A 273 -1.11 5.54 22.91
N HIS A 274 -1.99 4.57 23.24
CA HIS A 274 -1.72 3.55 24.24
C HIS A 274 -0.48 2.72 23.86
N TRP A 275 -0.44 2.23 22.62
CA TRP A 275 0.70 1.49 22.10
C TRP A 275 1.95 2.33 22.32
N LEU A 276 2.05 3.55 21.77
CA LEU A 276 3.23 4.42 21.90
C LEU A 276 3.72 4.56 23.35
N ARG A 277 2.82 4.74 24.32
CA ARG A 277 3.17 4.92 25.73
C ARG A 277 3.63 3.65 26.43
N THR A 278 3.02 2.49 26.14
CA THR A 278 3.17 1.31 27.01
C THR A 278 4.05 0.18 26.47
N GLY A 279 4.21 0.08 25.15
CA GLY A 279 4.81 -1.13 24.56
C GLY A 279 3.78 -2.12 24.02
N ALA A 280 2.56 -2.10 24.58
CA ALA A 280 1.58 -3.14 24.37
C ALA A 280 0.88 -2.97 23.01
N SER A 281 0.86 -4.05 22.22
CA SER A 281 0.03 -4.11 21.02
C SER A 281 -1.42 -4.37 21.41
N PRO A 282 -2.39 -3.76 20.73
CA PRO A 282 -3.80 -4.03 21.01
C PRO A 282 -4.12 -5.50 20.72
N VAL A 283 -4.92 -6.10 21.60
CA VAL A 283 -5.41 -7.47 21.41
C VAL A 283 -6.46 -7.44 20.30
N ALA A 284 -6.29 -8.29 19.28
CA ALA A 284 -7.32 -8.49 18.28
C ALA A 284 -8.56 -9.08 18.96
N ARG A 285 -9.71 -8.41 18.82
CA ARG A 285 -11.00 -9.00 19.16
C ARG A 285 -11.44 -9.95 18.06
#